data_AF-A0A9D2K4L2-F1
#
_entry.id   AF-A0A9D2K4L2-F1
#
_cell.length_a   1.000
_cell.length_b   1.000
_cell.length_c   1.000
_cell.angle_alpha   90.00
_cell.angle_beta   90.00
_cell.angle_gamma   90.00
#
_symmetry.space_group_name_H-M   'P 1'
#
loop_
_entity.id
_entity.type
_entity.pdbx_description
1 polymer ?
#
loop_
_entity_poly.entity_id
_entity_poly.type
_entity_poly.pdbx_seq_one_letter_code
_entity_poly.pdbx_strand_id
1 'polypeptide(L)'
;MLENEEYEVNLVTLIDEDGTERDFEVLEIIEVDGAEYVVIAPPEGDEDEDEALIFRLEVDPKTKEELLVDIEDDDEWDKVAEVYMGMVEEEE
;
A
#
# COMPACT_ATOMS: atom_id res chain seq x y z
N MET A 1 4.07 -2.22 33.64
CA MET A 1 3.83 -1.27 32.54
C MET A 1 4.67 -1.82 31.40
N LEU A 2 4.03 -2.46 30.42
CA LEU A 2 4.76 -2.89 29.25
C LEU A 2 4.86 -1.67 28.34
N GLU A 3 6.09 -1.21 28.14
CA GLU A 3 6.47 -0.36 27.02
C GLU A 3 5.91 -1.03 25.75
N ASN A 4 4.88 -0.42 25.16
CA ASN A 4 4.48 -0.75 23.80
C ASN A 4 5.58 -0.13 22.94
N GLU A 5 6.56 -0.96 22.60
CA GLU A 5 7.41 -0.74 21.43
C GLU A 5 6.44 -0.86 20.26
N GLU A 6 5.84 0.27 19.90
CA GLU A 6 5.01 0.44 18.71
C GLU A 6 5.97 0.23 17.54
N TYR A 7 6.16 -1.04 17.16
CA TYR A 7 6.44 -1.33 15.75
C TYR A 7 5.27 -0.64 15.04
N GLU A 8 5.53 0.50 14.42
CA GLU A 8 4.57 1.19 13.55
C GLU A 8 4.37 0.28 12.33
N VAL A 9 3.71 -0.86 12.55
CA VAL A 9 3.07 -1.63 11.52
C VAL A 9 1.98 -0.68 11.03
N ASN A 10 2.23 -0.03 9.90
CA ASN A 10 1.30 0.91 9.29
C ASN A 10 0.13 0.08 8.73
N LEU A 11 -0.74 -0.41 9.62
CA LEU A 11 -1.96 -1.10 9.26
C LEU A 11 -2.96 -0.05 8.78
N VAL A 12 -3.42 -0.19 7.54
CA VAL A 12 -4.47 0.63 6.95
C VAL A 12 -5.73 -0.21 6.84
N THR A 13 -6.86 0.38 7.23
CA THR A 13 -8.17 -0.22 6.98
C THR A 13 -8.72 0.37 5.69
N LEU A 14 -8.87 -0.47 4.67
CA LEU A 14 -9.53 -0.11 3.42
C LEU A 14 -11.00 -0.50 3.48
N ILE A 15 -11.83 0.37 2.92
CA ILE A 15 -13.26 0.14 2.79
C ILE A 15 -13.54 -0.08 1.31
N ASP A 16 -13.88 -1.31 0.96
CA ASP A 16 -14.28 -1.68 -0.40
C ASP A 16 -15.63 -1.06 -0.79
N GLU A 17 -16.00 -1.15 -2.07
CA GLU A 17 -17.27 -0.60 -2.59
C GLU A 17 -18.54 -1.18 -1.92
N ASP A 18 -18.44 -2.37 -1.32
CA ASP A 18 -19.52 -3.02 -0.57
C ASP A 18 -19.64 -2.50 0.89
N GLY A 19 -18.73 -1.61 1.31
CA GLY A 19 -18.61 -1.15 2.70
C GLY A 19 -17.93 -2.17 3.62
N THR A 20 -17.19 -3.12 3.05
CA THR A 20 -16.42 -4.11 3.81
C THR A 20 -15.09 -3.49 4.21
N GLU A 21 -14.84 -3.41 5.51
CA GLU A 21 -13.56 -3.02 6.08
C GLU A 21 -12.60 -4.22 6.02
N ARG A 22 -11.45 -4.02 5.37
CA ARG A 22 -10.33 -4.98 5.36
C ARG A 22 -9.07 -4.29 5.82
N ASP A 23 -8.34 -4.95 6.71
CA ASP A 23 -7.08 -4.46 7.24
C ASP A 23 -5.93 -4.97 6.36
N PHE A 24 -5.02 -4.07 6.01
CA PHE A 24 -3.83 -4.36 5.24
C PHE A 24 -2.61 -3.75 5.92
N GLU A 25 -1.48 -4.42 5.82
CA GLU A 25 -0.19 -3.95 6.29
C GLU A 25 0.52 -3.18 5.17
N VAL A 26 0.91 -1.92 5.42
CA VAL A 26 1.79 -1.17 4.51
C VAL A 26 3.20 -1.71 4.65
N LEU A 27 3.69 -2.21 3.53
CA LEU A 27 5.07 -2.66 3.39
C LEU A 27 5.99 -1.47 3.07
N GLU A 28 5.63 -0.65 2.07
CA GLU A 28 6.48 0.44 1.59
C GLU A 28 5.68 1.54 0.87
N ILE A 29 6.20 2.77 0.85
CA ILE A 29 5.63 3.91 0.12
C ILE A 29 6.64 4.43 -0.91
N ILE A 30 6.23 4.47 -2.18
CA ILE A 30 7.07 4.80 -3.33
C ILE A 30 6.55 6.09 -3.97
N GLU A 31 7.44 7.05 -4.23
CA GLU A 31 7.10 8.26 -5.00
C GLU A 31 7.63 8.12 -6.44
N VAL A 32 6.72 8.13 -7.43
CA VAL A 32 7.08 8.04 -8.86
C VAL A 32 6.39 9.15 -9.64
N ASP A 33 7.14 9.90 -10.45
CA ASP A 33 6.62 10.97 -11.32
C ASP A 33 5.76 12.04 -10.59
N GLY A 34 5.91 12.17 -9.26
CA GLY A 34 5.14 13.09 -8.42
C GLY A 34 3.78 12.56 -7.94
N ALA A 35 3.53 11.25 -8.13
CA ALA A 35 2.46 10.50 -7.50
C ALA A 35 3.03 9.58 -6.41
N GLU A 36 2.25 9.37 -5.36
CA GLU A 36 2.61 8.49 -4.24
C GLU A 36 1.92 7.14 -4.43
N TYR A 37 2.65 6.06 -4.19
CA TYR A 37 2.19 4.67 -4.32
C TYR A 37 2.46 3.94 -3.03
N VAL A 38 1.54 3.10 -2.61
CA VAL A 38 1.58 2.39 -1.35
C VAL A 38 1.49 0.90 -1.65
N VAL A 39 2.50 0.16 -1.19
CA VAL A 39 2.56 -1.29 -1.26
C VAL A 39 1.95 -1.84 0.02
N ILE A 40 0.90 -2.65 -0.12
CA ILE A 40 0.19 -3.26 1.00
C ILE A 40 0.11 -4.77 0.82
N ALA A 41 0.10 -5.50 1.92
CA ALA A 41 -0.17 -6.93 1.93
C ALA A 41 -1.24 -7.24 2.99
N PRO A 42 -2.08 -8.25 2.79
CA PRO A 42 -2.97 -8.71 3.84
C PRO A 42 -2.15 -9.31 5.00
N PRO A 43 -2.66 -9.24 6.24
CA PRO A 43 -1.98 -9.77 7.41
C PRO A 43 -1.81 -11.30 7.33
N GLU A 44 -0.73 -11.83 7.92
CA GLU A 44 -0.47 -13.28 7.98
C GLU A 44 -1.70 -14.03 8.54
N GLY A 45 -2.35 -14.85 7.71
CA GLY A 45 -3.52 -15.65 8.09
C GLY A 45 -4.68 -15.65 7.10
N ASP A 46 -4.68 -14.74 6.13
CA ASP A 46 -5.61 -14.78 4.99
C ASP A 46 -5.00 -15.66 3.88
N GLU A 47 -5.38 -16.94 3.85
CA GLU A 47 -4.80 -18.00 2.99
C GLU A 47 -5.07 -17.81 1.47
N ASP A 48 -5.79 -16.75 1.08
CA ASP A 48 -6.26 -16.52 -0.28
C ASP A 48 -5.50 -15.40 -1.02
N GLU A 49 -4.71 -14.56 -0.34
CA GLU A 49 -4.07 -13.38 -0.94
C GLU A 49 -2.64 -13.12 -0.40
N ASP A 50 -1.71 -14.09 -0.43
CA ASP A 50 -0.28 -13.85 -0.08
C ASP A 50 0.46 -12.92 -1.07
N GLU A 51 -0.25 -12.18 -1.93
CA GLU A 51 0.31 -11.31 -2.96
C GLU A 51 0.23 -9.85 -2.49
N ALA A 52 1.38 -9.19 -2.36
CA ALA A 52 1.44 -7.76 -2.11
C ALA A 52 0.81 -7.00 -3.29
N LEU A 53 -0.05 -6.03 -2.97
CA LEU A 53 -0.74 -5.17 -3.92
C LEU A 53 -0.16 -3.77 -3.85
N ILE A 54 -0.03 -3.13 -5.01
CA ILE A 54 0.45 -1.74 -5.13
C ILE A 54 -0.73 -0.88 -5.57
N PHE A 55 -1.01 0.15 -4.78
CA PHE A 55 -2.06 1.13 -5.07
C PHE A 55 -1.48 2.54 -5.18
N ARG A 56 -2.11 3.40 -5.97
CA ARG A 56 -1.81 4.83 -6.01
C ARG A 56 -2.55 5.55 -4.90
N LEU A 57 -1.82 6.33 -4.11
CA LEU A 57 -2.37 7.22 -3.10
C LEU A 57 -2.82 8.53 -3.76
N GLU A 58 -4.12 8.79 -3.74
CA GLU A 58 -4.71 10.05 -4.16
C GLU A 58 -5.42 10.72 -3.00
N VAL A 59 -5.24 12.03 -2.84
CA VAL A 59 -5.95 12.80 -1.82
C VAL A 59 -7.16 13.46 -2.44
N ASP A 60 -8.37 13.14 -1.97
CA ASP A 60 -9.58 13.77 -2.46
C ASP A 60 -9.53 15.28 -2.16
N PRO A 61 -9.63 16.15 -3.18
CA PRO A 61 -9.47 17.58 -2.99
C PRO A 61 -10.61 18.22 -2.19
N LYS A 62 -11.76 17.55 -2.05
CA LYS A 62 -12.96 18.03 -1.36
C LYS A 62 -13.03 17.53 0.08
N THR A 63 -12.78 16.24 0.31
CA THR A 63 -12.90 15.66 1.65
C THR A 63 -11.58 15.63 2.41
N LYS A 64 -10.44 15.80 1.71
CA LYS A 64 -9.08 15.65 2.26
C LYS A 64 -8.79 14.25 2.78
N GLU A 65 -9.56 13.27 2.31
CA GLU A 65 -9.34 11.86 2.61
C GLU A 65 -8.33 11.27 1.63
N GLU A 66 -7.50 10.38 2.14
CA GLU A 66 -6.57 9.57 1.36
C GLU A 66 -7.33 8.39 0.76
N LEU A 67 -7.24 8.23 -0.56
CA LEU A 67 -7.88 7.19 -1.34
C LEU A 67 -6.79 6.37 -2.01
N LEU A 68 -6.84 5.05 -1.82
CA LEU A 68 -6.03 4.13 -2.59
C LEU A 68 -6.80 3.75 -3.85
N VAL A 69 -6.18 3.99 -5.00
CA VAL A 69 -6.73 3.75 -6.32
C VAL A 69 -5.88 2.71 -7.02
N ASP A 70 -6.52 1.73 -7.66
CA ASP A 70 -5.85 0.74 -8.49
C ASP A 70 -5.11 1.40 -9.67
N ILE A 71 -3.94 0.83 -10.01
CA ILE A 71 -3.14 1.29 -11.13
C ILE A 71 -3.67 0.59 -12.40
N GLU A 72 -4.52 1.28 -13.15
CA GLU A 72 -5.07 0.76 -14.42
C GLU A 72 -4.07 0.86 -15.60
N ASP A 73 -3.02 1.67 -15.47
CA ASP A 73 -2.04 1.93 -16.54
C ASP A 73 -0.82 1.01 -16.39
N ASP A 74 -0.65 0.09 -17.35
CA ASP A 74 0.46 -0.87 -17.35
C ASP A 74 1.84 -0.18 -17.33
N ASP A 75 2.02 0.95 -18.03
CA ASP A 75 3.29 1.70 -18.04
C ASP A 75 3.57 2.34 -16.66
N GLU A 76 2.53 2.73 -15.93
CA GLU A 76 2.64 3.25 -14.56
C GLU A 76 2.99 2.13 -13.58
N TRP A 77 2.33 0.99 -13.70
CA TRP A 77 2.58 -0.18 -12.86
C TRP A 77 4.02 -0.69 -13.04
N ASP A 78 4.49 -0.85 -14.29
CA ASP A 78 5.86 -1.31 -14.58
C ASP A 78 6.92 -0.41 -13.94
N LYS A 79 6.72 0.92 -13.96
CA LYS A 79 7.64 1.87 -13.32
C LYS A 79 7.69 1.70 -11.81
N VAL A 80 6.54 1.65 -11.16
CA VAL A 80 6.46 1.54 -9.69
C VAL A 80 7.00 0.18 -9.25
N ALA A 81 6.68 -0.88 -9.99
CA ALA A 81 7.22 -2.22 -9.75
C ALA A 81 8.74 -2.28 -9.96
N GLU A 82 9.30 -1.62 -10.99
CA GLU A 82 10.74 -1.52 -11.21
C GLU A 82 11.42 -0.79 -10.04
N VAL A 83 10.85 0.32 -9.57
CA VAL A 83 11.36 1.06 -8.41
C VAL A 83 11.30 0.19 -7.15
N TYR A 84 10.18 -0.49 -6.91
CA TYR A 84 10.00 -1.39 -5.77
C TYR A 84 11.02 -2.54 -5.79
N MET A 85 11.15 -3.24 -6.91
CA MET A 85 12.14 -4.30 -7.07
C MET A 85 13.56 -3.77 -6.86
N GLY A 86 13.88 -2.60 -7.41
CA GLY A 86 15.18 -1.97 -7.20
C GLY A 86 15.46 -1.63 -5.73
N MET A 87 14.45 -1.20 -4.97
CA MET A 87 14.57 -0.96 -3.52
C MET A 87 14.81 -2.26 -2.77
N VAL A 88 14.01 -3.30 -3.02
CA VAL A 88 14.16 -4.61 -2.38
C VAL A 88 15.50 -5.27 -2.72
N GLU A 89 15.97 -5.13 -3.96
CA GLU A 89 17.27 -5.64 -4.39
C GLU A 89 18.46 -4.85 -3.80
N GLU A 90 18.30 -3.57 -3.46
CA GLU A 90 19.36 -2.75 -2.85
C GLU A 90 19.52 -3.03 -1.34
N GLU A 91 18.51 -3.65 -0.71
CA GLU A 91 18.53 -4.06 0.70
C GLU A 91 19.18 -5.45 0.94
N GLU A 92 19.55 -6.20 -0.10
CA GLU A 92 20.30 -7.48 -0.03
C GLU A 92 21.83 -7.35 -0.19
#